data_AF-A0A0A3Z7F3-F1
#
_entry.id   AF-A0A0A3Z7F3-F1
#
_cell.length_a   1.000
_cell.length_b   1.000
_cell.length_c   1.000
_cell.angle_alpha   90.00
_cell.angle_beta   90.00
_cell.angle_gamma   90.00
#
_symmetry.space_group_name_H-M   'P 1'
#
loop_
_entity.id
_entity.type
_entity.pdbx_description
1 polymer ?
#
loop_
_entity_poly.entity_id
_entity_poly.type
_entity_poly.pdbx_seq_one_letter_code
_entity_poly.pdbx_strand_id
1 'polypeptide(L)'
;MVPAILIMITALFTLAFFQYREVPGIECHANVRVFKDNVELKVLFSYSIKAGSGVANVSGSLITEGKITGRISRVTTFSYVQKGKVYSLQSNNAVKSNLDTLDNATLGQYLPAFYLENATHLILTIVPQNNSGWVFSTGKVPSFFCEKSHTS
;
A
#
# COMPACT_ATOMS: atom_id res chain seq x y z
N MET A 1 28.51 37.57 -23.64
CA MET A 1 27.08 37.16 -23.81
C MET A 1 26.92 35.65 -23.88
N VAL A 2 27.76 34.92 -24.63
CA VAL A 2 27.75 33.45 -24.72
C VAL A 2 27.82 32.69 -23.38
N PRO A 3 28.65 33.06 -22.38
CA PRO A 3 28.74 32.27 -21.14
C PRO A 3 27.48 32.37 -20.27
N ALA A 4 26.79 33.53 -20.28
CA ALA A 4 25.56 33.72 -19.51
C ALA A 4 24.41 32.87 -20.03
N ILE A 5 24.33 32.67 -21.36
CA ILE A 5 23.31 31.83 -22.00
C ILE A 5 23.53 30.36 -21.64
N LEU A 6 24.79 29.91 -21.65
CA LEU A 6 25.14 28.53 -21.30
C LEU A 6 24.81 28.20 -19.83
N ILE A 7 25.05 29.15 -18.92
CA ILE A 7 24.70 29.01 -17.50
C ILE A 7 23.19 28.96 -17.31
N MET A 8 22.42 29.77 -18.05
CA MET A 8 20.96 29.78 -17.95
C MET A 8 20.34 28.47 -18.44
N ILE A 9 20.85 27.91 -19.55
CA ILE A 9 20.38 26.63 -20.10
C ILE A 9 20.68 25.48 -19.13
N THR A 10 21.89 25.44 -18.55
CA THR A 10 22.25 24.39 -17.58
C THR A 10 21.44 24.50 -16.29
N ALA A 11 21.13 25.70 -15.81
CA ALA A 11 20.24 25.91 -14.66
C ALA A 11 18.80 25.45 -14.93
N LEU A 12 18.25 25.75 -16.11
CA LEU A 12 16.92 25.28 -16.52
C LEU A 12 16.88 23.76 -16.67
N PHE A 13 17.91 23.17 -17.27
CA PHE A 13 17.99 21.72 -17.47
C PHE A 13 18.12 20.96 -16.14
N THR A 14 18.90 21.49 -15.20
CA THR A 14 19.02 20.90 -13.86
C THR A 14 17.72 21.01 -13.07
N LEU A 15 17.03 22.16 -13.09
CA LEU A 15 15.71 22.31 -12.46
C LEU A 15 14.68 21.35 -13.05
N ALA A 16 14.61 21.26 -14.38
CA ALA A 16 13.75 20.32 -15.07
C ALA A 16 14.09 18.87 -14.69
N PHE A 17 15.37 18.50 -14.68
CA PHE A 17 15.82 17.16 -14.29
C PHE A 17 15.52 16.82 -12.83
N PHE A 18 15.65 17.78 -11.91
CA PHE A 18 15.25 17.60 -10.51
C PHE A 18 13.74 17.48 -10.33
N GLN A 19 12.94 18.17 -11.14
CA GLN A 19 11.48 17.98 -11.18
C GLN A 19 11.07 16.66 -11.84
N TYR A 20 11.84 16.18 -12.83
CA TYR A 20 11.59 14.92 -13.53
C TYR A 20 12.12 13.69 -12.81
N ARG A 21 12.79 13.86 -11.66
CA ARG A 21 13.19 12.73 -10.82
C ARG A 21 11.92 12.03 -10.35
N GLU A 22 11.57 10.93 -11.03
CA GLU A 22 10.47 10.08 -10.61
C GLU A 22 10.69 9.71 -9.14
N VAL A 23 9.71 10.03 -8.29
CA VAL A 23 9.72 9.55 -6.91
C VAL A 23 9.76 8.02 -7.00
N PRO A 24 10.80 7.35 -6.45
CA PRO A 24 10.90 5.91 -6.54
C PRO A 24 9.63 5.30 -5.95
N GLY A 25 9.05 4.36 -6.69
CA GLY A 25 7.83 3.66 -6.26
C GLY A 25 8.07 2.93 -4.95
N ILE A 26 7.00 2.76 -4.17
CA ILE A 26 7.02 1.98 -2.94
C ILE A 26 6.43 0.62 -3.26
N GLU A 27 7.24 -0.42 -3.13
CA GLU A 27 6.81 -1.82 -3.13
C GLU A 27 6.86 -2.34 -1.69
N CYS A 28 5.77 -2.92 -1.22
CA CYS A 28 5.71 -3.51 0.11
C CYS A 28 4.98 -4.85 0.07
N HIS A 29 5.52 -5.82 0.78
CA HIS A 29 4.84 -7.07 1.11
C HIS A 29 4.86 -7.26 2.63
N ALA A 30 3.69 -7.52 3.22
CA ALA A 30 3.55 -7.67 4.66
C ALA A 30 2.63 -8.84 5.01
N ASN A 31 3.14 -9.74 5.83
CA ASN A 31 2.38 -10.85 6.37
C ASN A 31 1.86 -10.47 7.75
N VAL A 32 0.53 -10.49 7.91
CA VAL A 32 -0.15 -10.13 9.15
C VAL A 32 -0.99 -11.32 9.61
N ARG A 33 -0.90 -11.63 10.90
CA ARG A 33 -1.79 -12.58 11.56
C ARG A 33 -2.57 -11.84 12.63
N VAL A 34 -3.90 -11.88 12.52
CA VAL A 34 -4.80 -11.28 13.51
C VAL A 34 -5.51 -12.41 14.23
N PHE A 35 -5.38 -12.45 15.56
CA PHE A 35 -6.09 -13.39 16.41
C PHE A 35 -7.22 -12.65 17.12
N LYS A 36 -8.44 -13.18 16.99
CA LYS A 36 -9.61 -12.70 17.72
C LYS A 36 -10.45 -13.91 18.11
N ASP A 37 -10.57 -14.14 19.42
CA ASP A 37 -11.25 -15.31 19.97
C ASP A 37 -10.69 -16.62 19.37
N ASN A 38 -11.54 -17.49 18.83
CA ASN A 38 -11.14 -18.74 18.16
C ASN A 38 -10.92 -18.58 16.65
N VAL A 39 -10.76 -17.35 16.18
CA VAL A 39 -10.58 -16.99 14.77
C VAL A 39 -9.18 -16.42 14.54
N GLU A 40 -8.47 -17.02 13.60
CA GLU A 40 -7.18 -16.53 13.10
C GLU A 40 -7.36 -16.06 11.65
N LEU A 41 -7.00 -14.82 11.40
CA LEU A 41 -6.92 -14.24 10.07
C LEU A 41 -5.46 -14.16 9.64
N LYS A 42 -5.06 -14.97 8.65
CA LYS A 42 -3.74 -14.92 8.02
C LYS A 42 -3.83 -14.17 6.71
N VAL A 43 -3.18 -13.02 6.60
CA VAL A 43 -3.28 -12.15 5.43
C VAL A 43 -1.91 -11.68 4.97
N LEU A 44 -1.70 -11.72 3.65
CA LEU A 44 -0.64 -11.06 2.94
C LEU A 44 -1.18 -9.78 2.32
N PHE A 45 -0.61 -8.65 2.71
CA PHE A 45 -0.80 -7.37 2.07
C PHE A 45 0.34 -7.12 1.09
N SER A 46 0.02 -6.69 -0.12
CA SER A 46 1.01 -6.20 -1.08
C SER A 46 0.62 -4.84 -1.61
N TYR A 47 1.52 -3.87 -1.56
CA TYR A 47 1.32 -2.52 -2.07
C TYR A 47 2.34 -2.18 -3.15
N SER A 48 1.85 -1.66 -4.27
CA SER A 48 2.66 -0.98 -5.28
C SER A 48 2.15 0.46 -5.39
N ILE A 49 2.99 1.44 -5.06
CA ILE A 49 2.63 2.87 -4.99
C ILE A 49 3.57 3.66 -5.89
N LYS A 50 3.03 4.33 -6.92
CA LYS A 50 3.82 5.17 -7.83
C LYS A 50 2.98 6.32 -8.38
N ALA A 51 3.58 7.50 -8.50
CA ALA A 51 3.02 8.64 -9.24
C ALA A 51 1.54 8.97 -8.87
N GLY A 52 1.23 9.11 -7.58
CA GLY A 52 -0.11 9.52 -7.12
C GLY A 52 -1.20 8.44 -7.14
N SER A 53 -0.89 7.22 -7.58
CA SER A 53 -1.80 6.08 -7.50
C SER A 53 -1.09 4.79 -7.10
N GLY A 54 -1.85 3.71 -6.94
CA GLY A 54 -1.29 2.42 -6.58
C GLY A 54 -2.29 1.29 -6.59
N VAL A 55 -1.77 0.09 -6.29
CA VAL A 55 -2.53 -1.14 -6.17
C VAL A 55 -2.22 -1.78 -4.83
N ALA A 56 -3.26 -2.12 -4.08
CA ALA A 56 -3.20 -2.90 -2.86
C ALA A 56 -3.82 -4.27 -3.11
N ASN A 57 -3.07 -5.34 -2.84
CA ASN A 57 -3.58 -6.70 -2.89
C ASN A 57 -3.73 -7.23 -1.47
N VAL A 58 -4.81 -7.95 -1.22
CA VAL A 58 -5.08 -8.64 0.03
C VAL A 58 -5.39 -10.08 -0.29
N SER A 59 -4.55 -11.00 0.17
CA SER A 59 -4.78 -12.43 0.01
C SER A 59 -4.58 -13.16 1.33
N GLY A 60 -5.33 -14.24 1.56
CA GLY A 60 -5.27 -14.86 2.87
C GLY A 60 -6.30 -15.94 3.13
N SER A 61 -6.40 -16.33 4.38
CA SER A 61 -7.36 -17.32 4.86
C SER A 61 -7.89 -16.95 6.24
N LEU A 62 -9.18 -17.17 6.42
CA LEU A 62 -9.84 -17.16 7.72
C LEU A 62 -9.82 -18.58 8.26
N ILE A 63 -9.33 -18.73 9.47
CA ILE A 63 -9.18 -20.01 10.16
C ILE A 63 -10.04 -19.94 11.41
N THR A 64 -10.99 -20.84 11.55
CA THR A 64 -11.83 -20.97 12.74
C THR A 64 -11.60 -22.36 13.31
N GLU A 65 -11.25 -22.45 14.59
CA GLU A 65 -10.99 -23.74 15.26
C GLU A 65 -9.97 -24.62 14.51
N GLY A 66 -8.94 -23.98 13.94
CA GLY A 66 -7.86 -24.66 13.21
C GLY A 66 -8.21 -25.09 11.78
N LYS A 67 -9.43 -24.84 11.29
CA LYS A 67 -9.84 -25.16 9.91
C LYS A 67 -10.01 -23.91 9.07
N ILE A 68 -9.61 -23.97 7.80
CA ILE A 68 -9.85 -22.87 6.85
C ILE A 68 -11.36 -22.80 6.58
N THR A 69 -11.98 -21.70 7.01
CA THR A 69 -13.41 -21.41 6.83
C THR A 69 -13.66 -20.39 5.72
N GLY A 70 -12.62 -19.69 5.25
CA GLY A 70 -12.73 -18.82 4.09
C GLY A 70 -11.39 -18.40 3.50
N ARG A 71 -11.42 -17.93 2.25
CA ARG A 71 -10.27 -17.41 1.52
C ARG A 71 -10.50 -15.97 1.10
N ILE A 72 -9.43 -15.18 1.12
CA ILE A 72 -9.43 -13.78 0.72
C ILE A 72 -8.59 -13.65 -0.53
N SER A 73 -9.09 -12.94 -1.53
CA SER A 73 -8.34 -12.63 -2.74
C SER A 73 -8.93 -11.38 -3.38
N ARG A 74 -8.41 -10.22 -2.98
CA ARG A 74 -8.92 -8.91 -3.40
C ARG A 74 -7.82 -8.01 -3.90
N VAL A 75 -8.21 -7.15 -4.84
CA VAL A 75 -7.35 -6.12 -5.42
C VAL A 75 -8.08 -4.78 -5.30
N THR A 76 -7.38 -3.79 -4.76
CA THR A 76 -7.87 -2.42 -4.64
C THR A 76 -6.94 -1.49 -5.41
N THR A 77 -7.44 -0.84 -6.45
CA THR A 77 -6.75 0.30 -7.06
C THR A 77 -7.12 1.57 -6.31
N PHE A 78 -6.16 2.46 -6.12
CA PHE A 78 -6.35 3.68 -5.33
C PHE A 78 -5.56 4.86 -5.87
N SER A 79 -6.06 6.05 -5.58
CA SER A 79 -5.32 7.32 -5.68
C SER A 79 -4.89 7.76 -4.28
N TYR A 80 -3.85 8.58 -4.18
CA TYR A 80 -3.42 9.08 -2.88
C TYR A 80 -2.93 10.53 -2.91
N VAL A 81 -3.06 11.20 -1.77
CA VAL A 81 -2.42 12.48 -1.47
C VAL A 81 -1.41 12.28 -0.34
N GLN A 82 -0.18 12.73 -0.55
CA GLN A 82 0.88 12.64 0.44
C GLN A 82 1.13 13.98 1.11
N LYS A 83 1.21 14.00 2.45
CA LYS A 83 1.67 15.12 3.27
C LYS A 83 2.75 14.63 4.23
N GLY A 84 4.02 14.87 3.91
CA GLY A 84 5.15 14.34 4.67
C GLY A 84 5.17 12.81 4.63
N LYS A 85 5.03 12.17 5.80
CA LYS A 85 5.00 10.70 5.94
C LYS A 85 3.59 10.10 5.90
N VAL A 86 2.57 10.95 5.79
CA VAL A 86 1.16 10.53 5.82
C VAL A 86 0.62 10.47 4.40
N TYR A 87 0.05 9.32 4.06
CA TYR A 87 -0.58 9.02 2.78
C TYR A 87 -2.07 8.83 3.02
N SER A 88 -2.88 9.68 2.40
CA SER A 88 -4.34 9.57 2.40
C SER A 88 -4.76 8.89 1.10
N LEU A 89 -5.10 7.62 1.19
CA LEU A 89 -5.51 6.78 0.07
C LEU A 89 -7.03 6.86 -0.09
N GLN A 90 -7.49 6.83 -1.34
CA GLN A 90 -8.90 6.71 -1.72
C GLN A 90 -9.05 5.52 -2.65
N SER A 91 -9.92 4.56 -2.32
CA SER A 91 -10.19 3.42 -3.19
C SER A 91 -10.95 3.89 -4.44
N ASN A 92 -10.40 3.56 -5.60
CA ASN A 92 -11.05 3.80 -6.89
C ASN A 92 -11.86 2.59 -7.30
N ASN A 93 -11.29 1.39 -7.13
CA ASN A 93 -11.96 0.13 -7.42
C ASN A 93 -11.47 -0.97 -6.48
N ALA A 94 -12.38 -1.66 -5.80
CA ALA A 94 -12.13 -2.82 -4.96
C ALA A 94 -12.84 -4.04 -5.55
N VAL A 95 -12.06 -4.99 -6.08
CA VAL A 95 -12.56 -6.18 -6.77
C VAL A 95 -12.18 -7.45 -6.04
N LYS A 96 -13.10 -8.43 -6.10
CA LYS A 96 -12.87 -9.80 -5.63
C LYS A 96 -12.45 -10.67 -6.80
N SER A 97 -11.50 -11.56 -6.58
CA SER A 97 -11.22 -12.63 -7.53
C SER A 97 -12.16 -13.81 -7.30
N ASN A 98 -12.19 -14.76 -8.25
CA ASN A 98 -12.97 -16.00 -8.12
C ASN A 98 -12.49 -16.92 -6.98
N LEU A 99 -11.31 -16.65 -6.41
CA LEU A 99 -10.76 -17.40 -5.27
C LEU A 99 -11.18 -16.82 -3.92
N ASP A 100 -11.83 -15.65 -3.90
CA ASP A 100 -12.37 -15.05 -2.69
C ASP A 100 -13.71 -15.71 -2.35
N THR A 101 -13.82 -16.22 -1.12
CA THR A 101 -15.04 -16.89 -0.63
C THR A 101 -15.73 -16.10 0.47
N LEU A 102 -15.21 -14.93 0.85
CA LEU A 102 -15.71 -14.15 1.98
C LEU A 102 -16.48 -12.92 1.48
N ASP A 103 -17.60 -12.64 2.15
CA ASP A 103 -18.37 -11.43 1.87
C ASP A 103 -17.73 -10.19 2.50
N ASN A 104 -18.29 -9.01 2.21
CA ASN A 104 -17.77 -7.76 2.77
C ASN A 104 -18.10 -7.61 4.25
N ALA A 105 -19.26 -8.10 4.69
CA ALA A 105 -19.71 -8.01 6.08
C ALA A 105 -18.79 -8.80 7.04
N THR A 106 -18.38 -10.01 6.66
CA THR A 106 -17.46 -10.85 7.44
C THR A 106 -16.08 -10.22 7.50
N LEU A 107 -15.54 -9.77 6.36
CA LEU A 107 -14.20 -9.14 6.34
C LEU A 107 -14.17 -7.76 6.98
N GLY A 108 -15.26 -7.00 6.96
CA GLY A 108 -15.35 -5.68 7.60
C GLY A 108 -15.11 -5.71 9.11
N GLN A 109 -15.21 -6.88 9.74
CA GLN A 109 -14.88 -7.06 11.16
C GLN A 109 -13.36 -7.08 11.42
N TYR A 110 -12.54 -7.29 10.39
CA TYR A 110 -11.10 -7.46 10.51
C TYR A 110 -10.29 -6.50 9.63
N LEU A 111 -10.86 -6.05 8.52
CA LEU A 111 -10.21 -5.22 7.52
C LEU A 111 -10.95 -3.88 7.35
N PRO A 112 -10.23 -2.77 7.15
CA PRO A 112 -10.80 -1.50 6.74
C PRO A 112 -11.65 -1.61 5.47
N ALA A 113 -12.70 -0.80 5.37
CA ALA A 113 -13.58 -0.72 4.20
C ALA A 113 -12.82 -0.39 2.88
N PHE A 114 -11.64 0.24 2.98
CA PHE A 114 -10.73 0.48 1.86
C PHE A 114 -10.48 -0.75 0.97
N TYR A 115 -10.39 -1.94 1.55
CA TYR A 115 -10.15 -3.18 0.80
C TYR A 115 -11.44 -3.86 0.30
N LEU A 116 -12.60 -3.33 0.67
CA LEU A 116 -13.90 -3.97 0.50
C LEU A 116 -14.82 -3.18 -0.43
N GLU A 117 -14.69 -1.86 -0.46
CA GLU A 117 -15.63 -0.93 -1.08
C GLU A 117 -14.93 0.22 -1.83
N ASN A 118 -15.59 0.74 -2.86
CA ASN A 118 -15.14 1.88 -3.64
C ASN A 118 -15.39 3.20 -2.89
N ALA A 119 -14.63 4.24 -3.22
CA ALA A 119 -14.76 5.58 -2.65
C ALA A 119 -14.61 5.64 -1.10
N THR A 120 -13.84 4.73 -0.53
CA THR A 120 -13.50 4.71 0.90
C THR A 120 -12.06 5.12 1.13
N HIS A 121 -11.74 5.53 2.35
CA HIS A 121 -10.45 6.13 2.68
C HIS A 121 -9.63 5.29 3.64
N LEU A 122 -8.31 5.29 3.44
CA LEU A 122 -7.33 4.71 4.36
C LEU A 122 -6.18 5.69 4.57
N ILE A 123 -5.80 5.90 5.82
CA ILE A 123 -4.63 6.70 6.18
C ILE A 123 -3.49 5.75 6.52
N LEU A 124 -2.40 5.86 5.76
CA LEU A 124 -1.16 5.14 6.00
C LEU A 124 -0.09 6.14 6.42
N THR A 125 0.67 5.83 7.46
CA THR A 125 1.92 6.52 7.76
C THR A 125 3.05 5.62 7.31
N ILE A 126 3.84 6.07 6.33
CA ILE A 126 4.96 5.31 5.78
C ILE A 126 6.25 6.00 6.23
N VAL A 127 6.99 5.34 7.12
CA VAL A 127 8.25 5.85 7.66
C VAL A 127 9.41 5.04 7.07
N PRO A 128 10.34 5.66 6.33
CA PRO A 128 11.51 4.93 5.84
C PRO A 128 12.40 4.49 7.01
N GLN A 129 12.86 3.23 6.99
CA GLN A 129 13.84 2.68 7.91
C GLN A 129 15.19 2.53 7.18
N ASN A 130 15.79 3.67 6.81
CA ASN A 130 17.08 3.74 6.11
C ASN A 130 17.13 2.83 4.86
N ASN A 131 18.20 2.04 4.71
CA ASN A 131 18.36 1.10 3.60
C ASN A 131 17.55 -0.19 3.74
N SER A 132 16.88 -0.43 4.87
CA SER A 132 16.30 -1.73 5.20
C SER A 132 14.83 -1.90 4.78
N GLY A 133 14.09 -0.80 4.58
CA GLY A 133 12.65 -0.93 4.32
C GLY A 133 11.81 0.30 4.66
N TRP A 134 10.51 0.08 4.84
CA TRP A 134 9.51 1.05 5.25
C TRP A 134 8.64 0.47 6.38
N VAL A 135 8.36 1.25 7.42
CA VAL A 135 7.34 0.92 8.41
C VAL A 135 6.03 1.56 7.98
N PHE A 136 5.03 0.72 7.73
CA PHE A 136 3.66 1.14 7.46
C PHE A 136 2.90 1.07 8.77
N SER A 137 2.40 2.21 9.23
CA SER A 137 1.52 2.29 10.40
C SER A 137 0.16 2.80 9.96
N THR A 138 -0.89 2.13 10.42
CA THR A 138 -2.26 2.58 10.20
C THR A 138 -2.89 2.81 11.57
N GLY A 139 -3.79 3.77 11.70
CA GLY A 139 -4.43 4.03 13.00
C GLY A 139 -5.34 2.90 13.52
N LYS A 140 -5.60 1.85 12.72
CA LYS A 140 -6.57 0.77 13.03
C LYS A 140 -6.05 -0.66 12.84
N VAL A 141 -4.90 -0.86 12.21
CA VAL A 141 -4.30 -2.17 11.88
C VAL A 141 -2.86 -2.16 12.41
N PRO A 142 -2.31 -3.28 12.93
CA PRO A 142 -0.96 -3.31 13.49
C PRO A 142 0.06 -2.73 12.50
N SER A 143 1.02 -1.95 13.01
CA SER A 143 2.14 -1.47 12.22
C SER A 143 2.91 -2.66 11.65
N PHE A 144 3.16 -2.67 10.35
CA PHE A 144 3.91 -3.72 9.68
C PHE A 144 5.18 -3.17 9.02
N PHE A 145 6.25 -3.97 9.08
CA PHE A 145 7.52 -3.67 8.44
C PHE A 145 7.53 -4.25 7.03
N CYS A 146 7.83 -3.41 6.04
CA CYS A 146 8.04 -3.82 4.65
C CYS A 146 9.54 -3.77 4.38
N GLU A 147 10.14 -4.94 4.17
CA GLU A 147 11.51 -5.04 3.71
C GLU A 147 11.60 -4.59 2.25
N LYS A 148 12.70 -3.91 1.86
CA LYS A 148 12.96 -3.64 0.44
C LYS A 148 13.25 -4.96 -0.26
N SER A 149 12.54 -5.24 -1.36
CA SER A 149 12.91 -6.38 -2.20
C SER A 149 14.29 -6.14 -2.80
N HIS A 150 15.27 -6.93 -2.36
CA HIS A 150 16.52 -7.07 -3.09
C HIS A 150 16.21 -7.92 -4.33
N THR A 151 16.13 -7.30 -5.51
CA THR A 151 16.38 -8.04 -6.75
C THR A 151 17.82 -8.53 -6.68
N SER A 152 17.98 -9.80 -6.32
CA SER A 152 19.25 -10.49 -6.36
C SER A 152 19.63 -10.86 -7.79
#